data_AF-A0A9N9F0F5-F1
#
_entry.id   AF-A0A9N9F0F5-F1
#
_cell.length_a   1.000
_cell.length_b   1.000
_cell.length_c   1.000
_cell.angle_alpha   90.00
_cell.angle_beta   90.00
_cell.angle_gamma   90.00
#
_symmetry.space_group_name_H-M   'P 1'
#
loop_
_entity.id
_entity.type
_entity.pdbx_description
1 polymer ?
#
loop_
_entity_poly.entity_id
_entity_poly.type
_entity_poly.pdbx_seq_one_letter_code
_entity_poly.pdbx_strand_id
1 'polypeptide(L)'
;MEHPSSASSNNNNNNVADNKSNNLTEIKQLKSRYYESELEREGLNSLTESLKSKIRALQQQIFSQESTIKSAQDLISQKEILLDQIERYKQKVTDSESHLSTIKKEIFSLKENNNGYIKKYNELQQQNVQIQQKNNLLEVDKQQLSKKLKEIEEENNLLNKELKQLGIRYKCGHCDNYDICSNCETSNHNRDHVFIKIKRPIGNDRFARTALLPEFKLIEQNEQDIDHKTVCNVCHKNIKGIRYKCGHCVKFEMCVICEAYPFNLHDPTHVFIKIKRPVQIDSNEAILPLEFRPIITKAANV
;
A
#
# COMPACT_ATOMS: atom_id res chain seq x y z
N MET A 1 -39.60 138.94 -36.98
CA MET A 1 -38.67 140.09 -36.87
C MET A 1 -37.54 139.80 -37.83
N GLU A 2 -37.15 140.62 -38.80
CA GLU A 2 -37.59 141.89 -39.36
C GLU A 2 -37.01 141.89 -40.78
N HIS A 3 -37.77 142.42 -41.73
CA HIS A 3 -37.32 142.94 -43.01
C HIS A 3 -36.55 144.28 -42.77
N PRO A 4 -36.01 145.03 -43.76
CA PRO A 4 -35.60 144.70 -45.15
C PRO A 4 -34.39 145.55 -45.67
N SER A 5 -34.20 145.50 -47.00
CA SER A 5 -33.90 146.65 -47.90
C SER A 5 -32.42 146.99 -48.14
N SER A 6 -31.98 147.32 -49.36
CA SER A 6 -32.63 147.44 -50.68
C SER A 6 -31.58 147.88 -51.72
N ALA A 7 -31.75 147.42 -52.96
CA ALA A 7 -31.45 148.09 -54.24
C ALA A 7 -29.99 148.51 -54.53
N SER A 8 -29.47 148.57 -55.75
CA SER A 8 -30.10 148.69 -57.07
C SER A 8 -29.09 148.31 -58.16
N SER A 9 -29.60 147.73 -59.26
CA SER A 9 -29.30 147.99 -60.69
C SER A 9 -27.86 148.35 -61.09
N ASN A 10 -27.25 147.79 -62.14
CA ASN A 10 -27.75 147.89 -63.51
C ASN A 10 -26.90 147.05 -64.49
N ASN A 11 -27.55 146.51 -65.52
CA ASN A 11 -27.08 146.34 -66.90
C ASN A 11 -25.62 145.89 -67.17
N ASN A 12 -25.47 144.72 -67.79
CA ASN A 12 -25.35 144.70 -69.26
C ASN A 12 -25.35 143.26 -69.80
N ASN A 13 -26.39 142.98 -70.58
CA ASN A 13 -26.42 141.95 -71.61
C ASN A 13 -25.19 142.11 -72.50
N ASN A 14 -24.30 141.12 -72.50
CA ASN A 14 -23.44 140.73 -73.64
C ASN A 14 -22.53 139.52 -73.35
N ASN A 15 -22.46 139.02 -72.10
CA ASN A 15 -21.70 137.80 -71.76
C ASN A 15 -22.53 136.52 -71.71
N VAL A 16 -23.83 136.57 -72.02
CA VAL A 16 -24.75 135.42 -71.81
C VAL A 16 -24.48 134.27 -72.78
N ALA A 17 -23.85 134.52 -73.94
CA ALA A 17 -23.50 133.46 -74.90
C ALA A 17 -22.19 132.74 -74.52
N ASP A 18 -21.13 133.47 -74.17
CA ASP A 18 -19.82 132.88 -73.79
C ASP A 18 -19.79 132.32 -72.36
N ASN A 19 -20.49 132.92 -71.38
CA ASN A 19 -20.62 132.33 -70.05
C ASN A 19 -21.55 131.11 -70.02
N LYS A 20 -22.55 131.03 -70.93
CA LYS A 20 -23.32 129.79 -71.13
C LYS A 20 -22.46 128.71 -71.76
N SER A 21 -21.60 129.05 -72.72
CA SER A 21 -20.69 128.10 -73.37
C SER A 21 -19.64 127.55 -72.39
N ASN A 22 -19.03 128.40 -71.56
CA ASN A 22 -18.07 128.00 -70.53
C ASN A 22 -18.72 127.21 -69.37
N ASN A 23 -19.86 127.66 -68.83
CA ASN A 23 -20.61 126.89 -67.82
C ASN A 23 -21.08 125.53 -68.35
N LEU A 24 -21.50 125.47 -69.62
CA LEU A 24 -21.92 124.22 -70.24
C LEU A 24 -20.75 123.24 -70.39
N THR A 25 -19.53 123.74 -70.56
CA THR A 25 -18.31 122.93 -70.69
C THR A 25 -17.84 122.40 -69.32
N GLU A 26 -17.89 123.23 -68.27
CA GLU A 26 -17.62 122.84 -66.88
C GLU A 26 -18.64 121.82 -66.35
N ILE A 27 -19.93 122.04 -66.63
CA ILE A 27 -21.02 121.10 -66.29
C ILE A 27 -20.80 119.75 -67.01
N LYS A 28 -20.37 119.76 -68.28
CA LYS A 28 -20.04 118.52 -69.01
C LYS A 28 -18.86 117.78 -68.38
N GLN A 29 -17.80 118.47 -67.97
CA GLN A 29 -16.64 117.85 -67.30
C GLN A 29 -16.97 117.30 -65.91
N LEU A 30 -17.77 118.01 -65.11
CA LEU A 30 -18.26 117.52 -63.82
C LEU A 30 -19.15 116.29 -63.98
N LYS A 31 -20.02 116.30 -65.02
CA LYS A 31 -20.86 115.15 -65.34
C LYS A 31 -20.04 113.93 -65.77
N SER A 32 -18.95 114.13 -66.52
CA SER A 32 -18.00 113.04 -66.87
C SER A 32 -17.35 112.43 -65.62
N ARG A 33 -16.80 113.26 -64.73
CA ARG A 33 -16.17 112.78 -63.48
C ARG A 33 -17.15 112.09 -62.54
N TYR A 34 -18.39 112.58 -62.49
CA TYR A 34 -19.47 111.92 -61.75
C TYR A 34 -19.76 110.52 -62.33
N TYR A 35 -19.92 110.40 -63.65
CA TYR A 35 -20.12 109.11 -64.31
C TYR A 35 -18.92 108.17 -64.11
N GLU A 36 -17.68 108.66 -64.18
CA GLU A 36 -16.46 107.88 -63.90
C GLU A 36 -16.43 107.37 -62.45
N SER A 37 -16.74 108.23 -61.46
CA SER A 37 -16.80 107.85 -60.04
C SER A 37 -17.95 106.88 -59.75
N GLU A 38 -19.08 107.03 -60.45
CA GLU A 38 -20.21 106.11 -60.37
C GLU A 38 -19.86 104.74 -60.93
N LEU A 39 -19.17 104.68 -62.08
CA LEU A 39 -18.61 103.45 -62.66
C LEU A 39 -17.62 102.77 -61.71
N GLU A 40 -16.71 103.54 -61.11
CA GLU A 40 -15.71 103.03 -60.17
C GLU A 40 -16.38 102.48 -58.89
N ARG A 41 -17.38 103.19 -58.37
CA ARG A 41 -18.20 102.72 -57.24
C ARG A 41 -18.93 101.42 -57.58
N GLU A 42 -19.51 101.30 -58.77
CA GLU A 42 -20.14 100.06 -59.23
C GLU A 42 -19.12 98.91 -59.36
N GLY A 43 -17.92 99.19 -59.87
CA GLY A 43 -16.81 98.25 -59.94
C GLY A 43 -16.36 97.75 -58.55
N LEU A 44 -16.20 98.66 -57.59
CA LEU A 44 -15.86 98.32 -56.19
C LEU A 44 -16.98 97.55 -55.48
N ASN A 45 -18.24 97.89 -55.74
CA ASN A 45 -19.39 97.15 -55.22
C ASN A 45 -19.44 95.72 -55.79
N SER A 46 -19.21 95.56 -57.09
CA SER A 46 -19.12 94.25 -57.75
C SER A 46 -17.98 93.40 -57.17
N LEU A 47 -16.80 94.00 -56.97
CA LEU A 47 -15.66 93.34 -56.32
C LEU A 47 -15.99 92.94 -54.87
N THR A 48 -16.67 93.81 -54.12
CA THR A 48 -17.09 93.56 -52.73
C THR A 48 -18.05 92.37 -52.66
N GLU A 49 -19.05 92.29 -53.56
CA GLU A 49 -19.97 91.16 -53.60
C GLU A 49 -19.27 89.86 -54.06
N SER A 50 -18.32 89.95 -54.98
CA SER A 50 -17.46 88.82 -55.37
C SER A 50 -16.62 88.30 -54.20
N LEU A 51 -16.01 89.19 -53.41
CA LEU A 51 -15.23 88.83 -52.22
C LEU A 51 -16.13 88.22 -51.13
N LYS A 52 -17.32 88.79 -50.87
CA LYS A 52 -18.29 88.21 -49.95
C LYS A 52 -18.71 86.80 -50.39
N SER A 53 -18.93 86.59 -51.68
CA SER A 53 -19.23 85.27 -52.23
C SER A 53 -18.08 84.26 -51.97
N LYS A 54 -16.83 84.67 -52.22
CA LYS A 54 -15.65 83.86 -51.89
C LYS A 54 -15.52 83.56 -50.39
N ILE A 55 -15.77 84.54 -49.53
CA ILE A 55 -15.76 84.35 -48.07
C ILE A 55 -16.80 83.32 -47.65
N ARG A 56 -18.04 83.40 -48.16
CA ARG A 56 -19.09 82.40 -47.87
C ARG A 56 -18.68 81.01 -48.34
N ALA A 57 -18.08 80.89 -49.52
CA ALA A 57 -17.58 79.62 -50.03
C ALA A 57 -16.48 79.03 -49.15
N LEU A 58 -15.51 79.85 -48.70
CA LEU A 58 -14.46 79.43 -47.77
C LEU A 58 -15.02 79.02 -46.40
N GLN A 59 -16.00 79.76 -45.87
CA GLN A 59 -16.66 79.42 -44.61
C GLN A 59 -17.39 78.07 -44.70
N GLN A 60 -18.08 77.79 -45.81
CA GLN A 60 -18.70 76.47 -46.04
C GLN A 60 -17.66 75.35 -46.12
N GLN A 61 -16.52 75.60 -46.77
CA GLN A 61 -15.41 74.66 -46.81
C GLN A 61 -14.84 74.38 -45.41
N ILE A 62 -14.58 75.41 -44.61
CA ILE A 62 -14.09 75.27 -43.22
C ILE A 62 -15.06 74.43 -42.40
N PHE A 63 -16.35 74.72 -42.45
CA PHE A 63 -17.37 73.96 -41.73
C PHE A 63 -17.39 72.47 -42.12
N SER A 64 -17.26 72.17 -43.42
CA SER A 64 -17.17 70.78 -43.88
C SER A 64 -15.90 70.07 -43.36
N GLN A 65 -14.77 70.78 -43.32
CA GLN A 65 -13.52 70.24 -42.78
C GLN A 65 -13.60 70.00 -41.27
N GLU A 66 -14.21 70.89 -40.50
CA GLU A 66 -14.43 70.72 -39.05
C GLU A 66 -15.25 69.46 -38.74
N SER A 67 -16.33 69.22 -39.50
CA SER A 67 -17.12 67.99 -39.39
C SER A 67 -16.27 66.74 -39.69
N THR A 68 -15.41 66.82 -40.71
CA THR A 68 -14.52 65.73 -41.09
C THR A 68 -13.47 65.44 -40.01
N ILE A 69 -12.90 66.49 -39.40
CA ILE A 69 -11.94 66.38 -38.29
C ILE A 69 -12.60 65.71 -37.08
N LYS A 70 -13.84 66.06 -36.75
CA LYS A 70 -14.57 65.43 -35.64
C LYS A 70 -14.79 63.93 -35.86
N SER A 71 -15.21 63.55 -37.06
CA SER A 71 -15.31 62.13 -37.44
C SER A 71 -13.97 61.39 -37.33
N ALA A 72 -12.86 62.04 -37.74
CA ALA A 72 -11.53 61.47 -37.58
C ALA A 72 -11.12 61.29 -36.11
N GLN A 73 -11.46 62.23 -35.22
CA GLN A 73 -11.22 62.12 -33.77
C GLN A 73 -12.01 60.96 -33.13
N ASP A 74 -13.26 60.76 -33.55
CA ASP A 74 -14.08 59.63 -33.10
C ASP A 74 -13.45 58.29 -33.53
N LEU A 75 -12.95 58.20 -34.77
CA LEU A 75 -12.24 57.02 -35.27
C LEU A 75 -10.93 56.76 -34.51
N ILE A 76 -10.18 57.81 -34.15
CA ILE A 76 -8.97 57.68 -33.32
C ILE A 76 -9.33 57.10 -31.94
N SER A 77 -10.39 57.61 -31.32
CA SER A 77 -10.86 57.12 -30.02
C SER A 77 -11.29 55.65 -30.09
N GLN A 78 -12.01 55.25 -31.14
CA GLN A 78 -12.37 53.84 -31.39
C GLN A 78 -11.13 52.97 -31.60
N LYS A 79 -10.12 53.45 -32.34
CA LYS A 79 -8.85 52.74 -32.53
C LYS A 79 -8.14 52.50 -31.21
N GLU A 80 -8.09 53.48 -30.31
CA GLU A 80 -7.46 53.33 -28.98
C GLU A 80 -8.17 52.26 -28.14
N ILE A 81 -9.50 52.25 -28.12
CA ILE A 81 -10.28 51.22 -27.43
C ILE A 81 -9.99 49.82 -28.01
N LEU A 82 -9.92 49.69 -29.33
CA LEU A 82 -9.60 48.42 -29.99
C LEU A 82 -8.17 47.96 -29.68
N LEU A 83 -7.19 48.87 -29.62
CA LEU A 83 -5.82 48.53 -29.23
C LEU A 83 -5.75 48.00 -27.80
N ASP A 84 -6.45 48.62 -26.86
CA ASP A 84 -6.56 48.16 -25.47
C ASP A 84 -7.27 46.80 -25.37
N GLN A 85 -8.31 46.56 -26.18
CA GLN A 85 -8.92 45.23 -26.30
C GLN A 85 -7.94 44.18 -26.83
N ILE A 86 -7.17 44.50 -27.88
CA ILE A 86 -6.15 43.59 -28.44
C ILE A 86 -5.13 43.22 -27.36
N GLU A 87 -4.65 44.20 -26.59
CA GLU A 87 -3.65 43.94 -25.55
C GLU A 87 -4.19 43.04 -24.44
N ARG A 88 -5.44 43.27 -23.99
CA ARG A 88 -6.12 42.35 -23.06
C ARG A 88 -6.24 40.93 -23.61
N TYR A 89 -6.56 40.78 -24.90
CA TYR A 89 -6.65 39.45 -25.50
C TYR A 89 -5.28 38.77 -25.63
N LYS A 90 -4.22 39.52 -25.94
CA LYS A 90 -2.85 38.98 -25.93
C LYS A 90 -2.48 38.44 -24.55
N GLN A 91 -2.76 39.20 -23.48
CA GLN A 91 -2.48 38.73 -22.13
C GLN A 91 -3.26 37.45 -21.78
N LYS A 92 -4.54 37.36 -22.15
CA LYS A 92 -5.33 36.12 -21.97
C LYS A 92 -4.75 34.94 -22.73
N VAL A 93 -4.22 35.16 -23.92
CA VAL A 93 -3.55 34.12 -24.71
C VAL A 93 -2.28 33.65 -24.00
N THR A 94 -1.42 34.56 -23.54
CA THR A 94 -0.19 34.19 -22.81
C THR A 94 -0.49 33.43 -21.52
N ASP A 95 -1.52 33.83 -20.78
CA ASP A 95 -1.94 33.14 -19.56
C ASP A 95 -2.44 31.72 -19.89
N SER A 96 -3.21 31.58 -20.96
CA SER A 96 -3.70 30.28 -21.45
C SER A 96 -2.57 29.37 -21.91
N GLU A 97 -1.54 29.91 -22.58
CA GLU A 97 -0.34 29.17 -22.98
C GLU A 97 0.45 28.66 -21.77
N SER A 98 0.57 29.48 -20.73
CA SER A 98 1.18 29.09 -19.44
C SER A 98 0.41 27.95 -18.76
N HIS A 99 -0.93 28.04 -18.72
CA HIS A 99 -1.78 26.97 -18.21
C HIS A 99 -1.63 25.67 -19.03
N LEU A 100 -1.63 25.77 -20.36
CA LEU A 100 -1.40 24.62 -21.25
C LEU A 100 -0.04 23.97 -21.02
N SER A 101 1.02 24.76 -20.79
CA SER A 101 2.35 24.26 -20.47
C SER A 101 2.34 23.45 -19.17
N THR A 102 1.62 23.94 -18.14
CA THR A 102 1.49 23.26 -16.85
C THR A 102 0.72 21.94 -17.00
N ILE A 103 -0.43 21.95 -17.68
CA ILE A 103 -1.22 20.74 -17.95
C ILE A 103 -0.41 19.70 -18.73
N LYS A 104 0.38 20.12 -19.73
CA LYS A 104 1.25 19.21 -20.48
C LYS A 104 2.28 18.51 -19.59
N LYS A 105 2.89 19.23 -18.63
CA LYS A 105 3.84 18.64 -17.67
C LYS A 105 3.15 17.63 -16.75
N GLU A 106 1.95 17.95 -16.27
CA GLU A 106 1.18 17.05 -15.41
C GLU A 106 0.76 15.77 -16.15
N ILE A 107 0.27 15.89 -17.39
CA ILE A 107 -0.04 14.74 -18.25
C ILE A 107 1.21 13.87 -18.47
N PHE A 108 2.38 14.48 -18.68
CA PHE A 108 3.62 13.74 -18.84
C PHE A 108 3.98 12.94 -17.58
N SER A 109 3.93 13.57 -16.41
CA SER A 109 4.18 12.90 -15.13
C SER A 109 3.18 11.76 -14.87
N LEU A 110 1.88 11.97 -15.14
CA LEU A 110 0.87 10.93 -15.00
C LEU A 110 1.12 9.73 -15.95
N LYS A 111 1.59 9.98 -17.18
CA LYS A 111 1.97 8.90 -18.10
C LYS A 111 3.14 8.08 -17.59
N GLU A 112 4.17 8.72 -17.04
CA GLU A 112 5.30 7.99 -16.44
C GLU A 112 4.87 7.14 -15.25
N ASN A 113 4.04 7.69 -14.36
CA ASN A 113 3.47 6.94 -13.24
C ASN A 113 2.65 5.74 -13.71
N ASN A 114 1.79 5.93 -14.71
CA ASN A 114 0.98 4.86 -15.29
C ASN A 114 1.85 3.74 -15.90
N ASN A 115 2.93 4.10 -16.59
CA ASN A 115 3.89 3.12 -17.09
C ASN A 115 4.53 2.31 -15.95
N GLY A 116 4.86 2.97 -14.84
CA GLY A 116 5.33 2.30 -13.62
C GLY A 116 4.32 1.31 -13.05
N TYR A 117 3.03 1.70 -12.98
CA TYR A 117 1.96 0.82 -12.53
C TYR A 117 1.76 -0.39 -13.44
N ILE A 118 1.79 -0.20 -14.76
CA ILE A 118 1.69 -1.30 -15.74
C ILE A 118 2.84 -2.30 -15.57
N LYS A 119 4.08 -1.81 -15.39
CA LYS A 119 5.24 -2.67 -15.15
C LYS A 119 5.05 -3.52 -13.89
N LYS A 120 4.66 -2.89 -12.78
CA LYS A 120 4.42 -3.58 -11.51
C LYS A 120 3.27 -4.58 -11.61
N TYR A 121 2.20 -4.25 -12.33
CA TYR A 121 1.10 -5.15 -12.60
C TYR A 121 1.58 -6.41 -13.34
N ASN A 122 2.38 -6.25 -14.39
CA ASN A 122 2.93 -7.38 -15.16
C ASN A 122 3.85 -8.26 -14.31
N GLU A 123 4.70 -7.67 -13.46
CA GLU A 123 5.53 -8.40 -12.51
C GLU A 123 4.69 -9.24 -11.53
N LEU A 124 3.63 -8.66 -10.97
CA LEU A 124 2.72 -9.37 -10.07
C LEU A 124 1.96 -10.50 -10.78
N GLN A 125 1.56 -10.31 -12.04
CA GLN A 125 0.93 -11.37 -12.84
C GLN A 125 1.89 -12.55 -13.05
N GLN A 126 3.17 -12.28 -13.35
CA GLN A 126 4.18 -13.35 -13.47
C GLN A 126 4.39 -14.09 -12.16
N GLN A 127 4.47 -13.37 -11.03
CA GLN A 127 4.59 -13.98 -9.70
C GLN A 127 3.39 -14.87 -9.37
N ASN A 128 2.17 -14.44 -9.69
CA ASN A 128 0.96 -15.23 -9.46
C ASN A 128 1.00 -16.57 -10.22
N VAL A 129 1.45 -16.56 -11.48
CA VAL A 129 1.61 -17.80 -12.26
C VAL A 129 2.61 -18.74 -11.59
N GLN A 130 3.76 -18.22 -11.12
CA GLN A 130 4.75 -19.04 -10.40
C GLN A 130 4.20 -19.62 -9.10
N ILE A 131 3.42 -18.85 -8.35
CA ILE A 131 2.77 -19.31 -7.11
C ILE A 131 1.77 -20.43 -7.42
N GLN A 132 0.95 -20.28 -8.47
CA GLN A 132 0.00 -21.31 -8.88
C GLN A 132 0.72 -22.61 -9.27
N GLN A 133 1.83 -22.53 -10.02
CA GLN A 133 2.63 -23.70 -10.37
C GLN A 133 3.17 -24.41 -9.12
N LYS A 134 3.70 -23.66 -8.15
CA LYS A 134 4.20 -24.22 -6.88
C LYS A 134 3.09 -24.87 -6.04
N ASN A 135 1.91 -24.23 -5.97
CA ASN A 135 0.77 -24.79 -5.24
C ASN A 135 0.30 -26.11 -5.84
N ASN A 136 0.30 -26.23 -7.17
CA ASN A 136 -0.04 -27.48 -7.84
C ASN A 136 0.98 -28.60 -7.52
N LEU A 137 2.29 -28.29 -7.54
CA LEU A 137 3.32 -29.26 -7.11
C LEU A 137 3.10 -29.70 -5.66
N LEU A 138 2.84 -28.75 -4.76
CA LEU A 138 2.65 -29.04 -3.34
C LEU A 138 1.43 -29.95 -3.08
N GLU A 139 0.34 -29.77 -3.84
CA GLU A 139 -0.82 -30.65 -3.73
C GLU A 139 -0.51 -32.08 -4.21
N VAL A 140 0.32 -32.24 -5.25
CA VAL A 140 0.80 -33.57 -5.66
C VAL A 140 1.63 -34.22 -4.56
N ASP A 141 2.59 -33.49 -3.99
CA ASP A 141 3.45 -34.00 -2.91
C ASP A 141 2.62 -34.39 -1.68
N LYS A 142 1.64 -33.57 -1.32
CA LYS A 142 0.70 -33.86 -0.22
C LYS A 142 -0.11 -35.12 -0.45
N GLN A 143 -0.59 -35.37 -1.67
CA GLN A 143 -1.29 -36.61 -2.01
C GLN A 143 -0.37 -37.84 -1.88
N GLN A 144 0.88 -37.72 -2.36
CA GLN A 144 1.87 -38.80 -2.24
C GLN A 144 2.21 -39.11 -0.78
N LEU A 145 2.43 -38.08 0.04
CA LEU A 145 2.70 -38.24 1.47
C LEU A 145 1.49 -38.83 2.21
N SER A 146 0.27 -38.39 1.89
CA SER A 146 -0.95 -38.96 2.45
C SER A 146 -1.09 -40.45 2.15
N LYS A 147 -0.72 -40.87 0.93
CA LYS A 147 -0.70 -42.29 0.56
C LYS A 147 0.34 -43.07 1.38
N LYS A 148 1.58 -42.57 1.45
CA LYS A 148 2.65 -43.21 2.23
C LYS A 148 2.30 -43.34 3.72
N LEU A 149 1.65 -42.33 4.30
CA LEU A 149 1.20 -42.38 5.69
C LEU A 149 0.21 -43.51 5.93
N LYS A 150 -0.78 -43.69 5.03
CA LYS A 150 -1.73 -44.80 5.13
C LYS A 150 -1.04 -46.16 5.06
N GLU A 151 -0.08 -46.32 4.15
CA GLU A 151 0.71 -47.55 4.02
C GLU A 151 1.47 -47.87 5.32
N ILE A 152 2.10 -46.87 5.94
CA ILE A 152 2.82 -47.02 7.23
C ILE A 152 1.85 -47.31 8.39
N GLU A 153 0.68 -46.67 8.42
CA GLU A 153 -0.34 -46.92 9.44
C GLU A 153 -0.87 -48.36 9.37
N GLU A 154 -1.11 -48.87 8.16
CA GLU A 154 -1.51 -50.27 7.94
C GLU A 154 -0.44 -51.25 8.42
N GLU A 155 0.84 -51.01 8.09
CA GLU A 155 1.96 -51.83 8.54
C GLU A 155 2.09 -51.83 10.08
N ASN A 156 2.00 -50.66 10.71
CA ASN A 156 2.05 -50.54 12.17
C ASN A 156 0.88 -51.24 12.86
N ASN A 157 -0.32 -51.17 12.30
CA ASN A 157 -1.49 -51.85 12.84
C ASN A 157 -1.31 -53.37 12.80
N LEU A 158 -0.74 -53.91 11.71
CA LEU A 158 -0.44 -55.32 11.59
C LEU A 158 0.59 -55.75 12.63
N LEU A 159 1.70 -55.02 12.76
CA LEU A 159 2.74 -55.30 13.74
C LEU A 159 2.22 -55.25 15.19
N ASN A 160 1.41 -54.24 15.52
CA ASN A 160 0.80 -54.12 16.84
C ASN A 160 -0.16 -55.28 17.15
N LYS A 161 -0.88 -55.79 16.13
CA LYS A 161 -1.73 -56.97 16.28
C LYS A 161 -0.91 -58.22 16.59
N GLU A 162 0.24 -58.39 15.94
CA GLU A 162 1.18 -59.50 16.21
C GLU A 162 1.79 -59.40 17.61
N LEU A 163 2.22 -58.21 18.03
CA LEU A 163 2.76 -57.98 19.36
C LEU A 163 1.72 -58.20 20.47
N LYS A 164 0.45 -57.84 20.24
CA LYS A 164 -0.65 -58.02 21.22
C LYS A 164 -0.97 -59.48 21.52
N GLN A 165 -0.66 -60.42 20.61
CA GLN A 165 -0.83 -61.85 20.88
C GLN A 165 0.18 -62.42 21.91
N LEU A 166 1.28 -61.71 22.17
CA LEU A 166 2.28 -62.08 23.17
C LEU A 166 2.01 -61.26 24.46
N GLY A 167 1.15 -61.78 25.34
CA GLY A 167 0.85 -61.13 26.63
C GLY A 167 2.10 -60.90 27.51
N ILE A 168 2.01 -59.99 28.50
CA ILE A 168 3.13 -59.71 29.41
C ILE A 168 3.42 -60.96 30.26
N ARG A 169 4.68 -61.40 30.22
CA ARG A 169 5.24 -62.50 31.01
C ARG A 169 5.92 -61.95 32.27
N TYR A 170 5.69 -62.59 33.41
CA TYR A 170 6.35 -62.29 34.67
C TYR A 170 7.21 -63.49 35.07
N LYS A 171 8.53 -63.30 35.06
CA LYS A 171 9.48 -64.33 35.49
C LYS A 171 9.82 -64.16 36.96
N CYS A 172 9.70 -65.20 37.78
CA CYS A 172 10.22 -65.14 39.14
C CYS A 172 11.74 -64.97 39.09
N GLY A 173 12.27 -63.93 39.75
CA GLY A 173 13.71 -63.70 39.79
C GLY A 173 14.49 -64.75 40.56
N HIS A 174 13.85 -65.44 41.52
CA HIS A 174 14.51 -66.34 42.48
C HIS A 174 14.25 -67.82 42.23
N CYS A 175 13.43 -68.18 41.24
CA CYS A 175 13.09 -69.58 40.96
C CYS A 175 13.51 -69.96 39.55
N ASP A 176 14.00 -71.18 39.43
CA ASP A 176 14.13 -71.85 38.14
C ASP A 176 12.75 -72.16 37.57
N ASN A 177 12.58 -71.96 36.27
CA ASN A 177 11.37 -72.33 35.51
C ASN A 177 10.03 -71.83 36.04
N TYR A 178 9.99 -70.71 36.78
CA TYR A 178 8.72 -70.15 37.26
C TYR A 178 8.38 -68.84 36.54
N ASP A 179 7.34 -68.92 35.72
CA ASP A 179 6.80 -67.82 34.94
C ASP A 179 5.29 -67.81 35.01
N ILE A 180 4.71 -66.62 35.10
CA ILE A 180 3.27 -66.41 35.14
C ILE A 180 2.86 -65.32 34.15
N CYS A 181 1.64 -65.38 33.63
CA CYS A 181 1.09 -64.31 32.81
C CYS A 181 0.49 -63.21 33.70
N SER A 182 0.07 -62.10 33.08
CA SER A 182 -0.58 -60.99 33.81
C SER A 182 -1.82 -61.40 34.58
N ASN A 183 -2.61 -62.35 34.08
CA ASN A 183 -3.83 -62.82 34.77
C ASN A 183 -3.50 -63.67 36.01
N CYS A 184 -2.34 -64.32 36.00
CA CYS A 184 -1.86 -65.14 37.10
C CYS A 184 -0.93 -64.36 38.05
N GLU A 185 -0.68 -63.07 37.82
CA GLU A 185 0.28 -62.26 38.60
C GLU A 185 -0.12 -62.09 40.08
N THR A 186 -1.41 -62.25 40.37
CA THR A 186 -1.96 -62.25 41.73
C THR A 186 -1.88 -63.62 42.41
N SER A 187 -1.43 -64.66 41.71
CA SER A 187 -1.21 -65.97 42.30
C SER A 187 -0.20 -65.87 43.44
N ASN A 188 -0.51 -66.55 44.55
CA ASN A 188 0.21 -66.44 45.80
C ASN A 188 1.48 -67.32 45.75
N HIS A 189 2.42 -66.96 44.87
CA HIS A 189 3.81 -67.44 44.96
C HIS A 189 4.46 -66.92 46.26
N ASN A 190 5.66 -67.40 46.59
CA ASN A 190 6.40 -66.92 47.74
C ASN A 190 6.41 -65.38 47.80
N ARG A 191 5.98 -64.85 48.95
CA ARG A 191 5.82 -63.42 49.24
C ARG A 191 7.13 -62.64 49.17
N ASP A 192 8.25 -63.32 49.28
CA ASP A 192 9.59 -62.74 49.29
C ASP A 192 10.19 -62.70 47.88
N HIS A 193 9.53 -63.35 46.93
CA HIS A 193 10.00 -63.40 45.56
C HIS A 193 9.50 -62.20 44.74
N VAL A 194 10.43 -61.58 44.01
CA VAL A 194 10.11 -60.51 43.06
C VAL A 194 10.02 -61.07 41.65
N PHE A 195 9.29 -60.35 40.80
CA PHE A 195 9.08 -60.74 39.42
C PHE A 195 9.75 -59.77 38.47
N ILE A 196 10.37 -60.29 37.43
CA ILE A 196 10.87 -59.54 36.30
C ILE A 196 9.74 -59.42 35.28
N LYS A 197 9.32 -58.20 34.95
CA LYS A 197 8.26 -57.90 34.00
C LYS A 197 8.82 -57.86 32.58
N ILE A 198 8.45 -58.86 31.77
CA ILE A 198 8.92 -59.07 30.40
C ILE A 198 7.78 -58.69 29.44
N LYS A 199 7.85 -57.46 28.90
CA LYS A 199 6.86 -56.93 27.94
C LYS A 199 7.07 -57.45 26.51
N ARG A 200 8.27 -57.90 26.18
CA ARG A 200 8.69 -58.40 24.86
C ARG A 200 9.55 -59.64 25.05
N PRO A 201 9.51 -60.64 24.15
CA PRO A 201 10.30 -61.87 24.28
C PRO A 201 11.79 -61.58 24.43
N ILE A 202 12.45 -62.28 25.36
CA ILE A 202 13.91 -62.24 25.52
C ILE A 202 14.54 -63.13 24.45
N GLY A 203 15.55 -62.61 23.74
CA GLY A 203 16.13 -63.31 22.58
C GLY A 203 16.96 -64.54 22.92
N ASN A 204 17.36 -64.69 24.18
CA ASN A 204 18.17 -65.80 24.65
C ASN A 204 17.40 -66.68 25.64
N ASP A 205 16.99 -67.86 25.19
CA ASP A 205 16.20 -68.82 25.98
C ASP A 205 16.99 -69.44 27.15
N ARG A 206 18.33 -69.32 27.17
CA ARG A 206 19.15 -69.83 28.29
C ARG A 206 18.74 -69.24 29.65
N PHE A 207 18.23 -68.02 29.67
CA PHE A 207 17.79 -67.36 30.89
C PHE A 207 16.33 -67.65 31.24
N ALA A 208 15.55 -68.27 30.36
CA ALA A 208 14.16 -68.58 30.65
C ALA A 208 14.04 -69.53 31.85
N ARG A 209 15.01 -70.44 32.02
CA ARG A 209 14.96 -71.52 33.01
C ARG A 209 15.73 -71.25 34.30
N THR A 210 16.49 -70.17 34.37
CA THR A 210 17.40 -69.88 35.49
C THR A 210 16.82 -68.82 36.42
N ALA A 211 17.03 -68.97 37.73
CA ALA A 211 16.93 -67.87 38.69
C ALA A 211 17.99 -66.80 38.35
N LEU A 212 17.58 -65.53 38.28
CA LEU A 212 18.43 -64.41 37.87
C LEU A 212 18.79 -63.48 39.02
N LEU A 213 18.12 -63.60 40.15
CA LEU A 213 18.27 -62.73 41.30
C LEU A 213 18.68 -63.53 42.53
N PRO A 214 19.61 -63.00 43.36
CA PRO A 214 19.89 -63.55 44.68
C PRO A 214 18.71 -63.32 45.62
N GLU A 215 18.68 -64.05 46.74
CA GLU A 215 17.66 -63.85 47.77
C GLU A 215 17.73 -62.43 48.36
N PHE A 216 16.59 -61.74 48.35
CA PHE A 216 16.50 -60.39 48.90
C PHE A 216 16.09 -60.42 50.37
N LYS A 217 16.77 -59.60 51.18
CA LYS A 217 16.35 -59.33 52.55
C LYS A 217 15.17 -58.37 52.53
N LEU A 218 14.00 -58.87 52.93
CA LEU A 218 12.83 -58.03 53.15
C LEU A 218 13.07 -57.10 54.33
N ILE A 219 12.63 -55.85 54.19
CA ILE A 219 12.56 -54.91 55.31
C ILE A 219 11.11 -54.95 55.79
N GLU A 220 10.87 -55.49 56.98
CA GLU A 220 9.55 -55.50 57.59
C GLU A 220 9.04 -54.05 57.78
N GLN A 221 7.94 -53.72 57.12
CA GLN A 221 7.23 -52.46 57.26
C GLN A 221 5.73 -52.73 57.36
N ASN A 222 5.01 -51.81 58.01
CA ASN A 222 3.56 -51.86 58.14
C ASN A 222 2.91 -51.84 56.73
N GLU A 223 2.05 -52.81 56.41
CA GLU A 223 1.52 -53.02 55.03
C GLU A 223 0.70 -51.84 54.49
N GLN A 224 0.33 -50.88 55.35
CA GLN A 224 -0.53 -49.74 55.05
C GLN A 224 0.20 -48.51 54.46
N ASP A 225 1.53 -48.41 54.54
CA ASP A 225 2.32 -47.33 53.88
C ASP A 225 3.68 -47.86 53.41
N ILE A 226 3.68 -48.62 52.31
CA ILE A 226 4.90 -49.16 51.69
C ILE A 226 5.69 -48.02 51.02
N ASP A 227 6.70 -47.51 51.72
CA ASP A 227 7.65 -46.52 51.21
C ASP A 227 9.03 -47.17 50.96
N HIS A 228 9.47 -47.15 49.70
CA HIS A 228 10.76 -47.71 49.29
C HIS A 228 11.96 -46.80 49.62
N LYS A 229 11.72 -45.59 50.17
CA LYS A 229 12.74 -44.59 50.49
C LYS A 229 13.64 -44.25 49.29
N THR A 230 13.05 -44.27 48.10
CA THR A 230 13.71 -43.94 46.83
C THR A 230 12.78 -43.09 45.97
N VAL A 231 13.36 -42.34 45.04
CA VAL A 231 12.64 -41.43 44.14
C VAL A 231 12.54 -42.02 42.74
N CYS A 232 11.42 -41.74 42.07
CA CYS A 232 11.27 -42.07 40.66
C CYS A 232 12.17 -41.16 39.81
N ASN A 233 12.95 -41.73 38.90
CA ASN A 233 13.81 -40.96 38.00
C ASN A 233 13.04 -40.12 36.96
N VAL A 234 11.75 -40.39 36.76
CA VAL A 234 10.89 -39.70 35.79
C VAL A 234 10.13 -38.55 36.43
N CYS A 235 9.32 -38.83 37.46
CA CYS A 235 8.48 -37.80 38.09
C CYS A 235 9.08 -37.19 39.37
N HIS A 236 10.24 -37.67 39.81
CA HIS A 236 10.98 -37.20 41.00
C HIS A 236 10.22 -37.31 42.34
N LYS A 237 9.08 -38.01 42.37
CA LYS A 237 8.32 -38.29 43.60
C LYS A 237 8.85 -39.53 44.30
N ASN A 238 8.69 -39.60 45.62
CA ASN A 238 8.95 -40.80 46.41
C ASN A 238 8.09 -41.97 45.90
N ILE A 239 8.71 -43.13 45.73
CA ILE A 239 8.03 -44.33 45.25
C ILE A 239 7.30 -44.99 46.42
N LYS A 240 5.99 -44.75 46.48
CA LYS A 240 5.06 -45.46 47.36
C LYS A 240 4.36 -46.61 46.61
N GLY A 241 4.16 -47.75 47.27
CA GLY A 241 3.53 -48.93 46.68
C GLY A 241 4.49 -49.76 45.82
N ILE A 242 4.15 -50.03 44.56
CA ILE A 242 4.99 -50.86 43.67
C ILE A 242 6.14 -50.03 43.10
N ARG A 243 7.37 -50.55 43.27
CA ARG A 243 8.61 -50.02 42.70
C ARG A 243 9.02 -50.84 41.49
N TYR A 244 9.46 -50.17 40.42
CA TYR A 244 10.07 -50.80 39.26
C TYR A 244 11.54 -50.41 39.16
N LYS A 245 12.43 -51.37 39.39
CA LYS A 245 13.87 -51.18 39.21
C LYS A 245 14.30 -51.66 37.84
N CYS A 246 15.03 -50.84 37.08
CA CYS A 246 15.62 -51.30 35.83
C CYS A 246 16.67 -52.39 36.14
N GLY A 247 16.58 -53.54 35.48
CA GLY A 247 17.55 -54.62 35.67
C GLY A 247 18.93 -54.31 35.05
N HIS A 248 18.98 -53.40 34.08
CA HIS A 248 20.19 -53.08 33.29
C HIS A 248 20.85 -51.76 33.66
N CYS A 249 20.17 -50.91 34.43
CA CYS A 249 20.70 -49.62 34.88
C CYS A 249 20.86 -49.63 36.40
N VAL A 250 22.03 -49.19 36.87
CA VAL A 250 22.37 -49.20 38.30
C VAL A 250 21.38 -48.39 39.14
N LYS A 251 21.00 -47.19 38.68
CA LYS A 251 20.25 -46.20 39.47
C LYS A 251 18.90 -45.78 38.88
N PHE A 252 18.34 -46.57 37.96
CA PHE A 252 17.04 -46.22 37.35
C PHE A 252 15.88 -46.95 38.04
N GLU A 253 14.96 -46.16 38.57
CA GLU A 253 13.82 -46.52 39.40
C GLU A 253 12.57 -45.78 38.89
N MET A 254 11.44 -46.49 38.84
CA MET A 254 10.20 -45.96 38.31
C MET A 254 9.02 -46.33 39.20
N CYS A 255 8.11 -45.37 39.44
CA CYS A 255 6.87 -45.63 40.16
C CYS A 255 5.83 -46.27 39.24
N VAL A 256 4.78 -46.84 39.83
CA VAL A 256 3.68 -47.49 39.08
C VAL A 256 3.00 -46.56 38.06
N ILE A 257 2.87 -45.27 38.36
CA ILE A 257 2.22 -44.30 37.46
C ILE A 257 3.07 -44.06 36.22
N CYS A 258 4.39 -43.84 36.40
CA CYS A 258 5.30 -43.64 35.27
C CYS A 258 5.47 -44.93 34.44
N GLU A 259 5.42 -46.11 35.08
CA GLU A 259 5.48 -47.38 34.35
C GLU A 259 4.26 -47.64 33.46
N ALA A 260 3.08 -47.19 33.89
CA ALA A 260 1.82 -47.33 33.18
C ALA A 260 1.66 -46.34 32.01
N TYR A 261 2.57 -45.39 31.85
CA TYR A 261 2.49 -44.37 30.80
C TYR A 261 2.67 -45.01 29.41
N PRO A 262 1.89 -44.61 28.39
CA PRO A 262 1.86 -45.29 27.09
C PRO A 262 3.14 -45.09 26.26
N PHE A 263 3.95 -44.07 26.57
CA PHE A 263 5.22 -43.81 25.91
C PHE A 263 6.37 -44.49 26.67
N ASN A 264 7.39 -44.97 25.95
CA ASN A 264 8.60 -45.50 26.58
C ASN A 264 9.36 -44.37 27.28
N LEU A 265 9.29 -44.34 28.61
CA LEU A 265 9.98 -43.35 29.45
C LEU A 265 11.42 -43.78 29.81
N HIS A 266 11.86 -44.92 29.28
CA HIS A 266 13.21 -45.48 29.42
C HIS A 266 13.53 -46.35 28.20
N ASP A 267 14.78 -46.79 28.07
CA ASP A 267 15.24 -47.66 27.00
C ASP A 267 14.31 -48.88 26.79
N PRO A 268 13.71 -49.04 25.59
CA PRO A 268 12.77 -50.13 25.30
C PRO A 268 13.41 -51.53 25.28
N THR A 269 14.75 -51.63 25.29
CA THR A 269 15.52 -52.89 25.44
C THR A 269 15.73 -53.27 26.90
N HIS A 270 15.36 -52.43 27.87
CA HIS A 270 15.56 -52.73 29.28
C HIS A 270 14.32 -53.35 29.92
N VAL A 271 14.52 -54.34 30.79
CA VAL A 271 13.44 -54.95 31.56
C VAL A 271 13.41 -54.42 32.98
N PHE A 272 12.22 -54.45 33.60
CA PHE A 272 12.01 -53.95 34.94
C PHE A 272 11.70 -55.08 35.91
N ILE A 273 12.34 -55.02 37.08
CA ILE A 273 12.05 -55.85 38.24
C ILE A 273 10.92 -55.17 39.01
N LYS A 274 9.80 -55.87 39.20
CA LYS A 274 8.62 -55.42 39.94
C LYS A 274 8.78 -55.80 41.41
N ILE A 275 8.96 -54.78 42.24
CA ILE A 275 9.25 -54.89 43.67
C ILE A 275 8.01 -54.40 44.44
N LYS A 276 7.27 -55.34 45.03
CA LYS A 276 6.01 -55.05 45.76
C LYS A 276 6.25 -54.60 47.22
N ARG A 277 7.39 -54.95 47.80
CA ARG A 277 7.78 -54.65 49.19
C ARG A 277 9.20 -54.09 49.23
N PRO A 278 9.56 -53.28 50.25
CA PRO A 278 10.90 -52.72 50.34
C PRO A 278 11.93 -53.84 50.52
N VAL A 279 12.90 -53.87 49.61
CA VAL A 279 14.03 -54.79 49.62
C VAL A 279 15.31 -53.98 49.58
N GLN A 280 16.33 -54.46 50.29
CA GLN A 280 17.66 -53.92 50.17
C GLN A 280 18.34 -54.56 48.95
N ILE A 281 18.63 -53.74 47.93
CA ILE A 281 19.40 -54.15 46.75
C ILE A 281 20.67 -53.32 46.70
N ASP A 282 21.71 -53.82 47.35
CA ASP A 282 23.04 -53.21 47.34
C ASP A 282 23.79 -53.71 46.11
N SER A 283 23.72 -52.97 45.01
CA SER A 283 24.50 -53.28 43.82
C SER A 283 25.02 -52.01 43.17
N ASN A 284 26.34 -51.95 42.97
CA ASN A 284 26.99 -50.95 42.13
C ASN A 284 26.96 -51.33 40.63
N GLU A 285 26.40 -52.50 40.32
CA GLU A 285 26.32 -53.07 38.98
C GLU A 285 24.87 -53.30 38.55
N ALA A 286 24.67 -53.54 37.25
CA ALA A 286 23.40 -54.00 36.73
C ALA A 286 23.02 -55.35 37.36
N ILE A 287 21.74 -55.52 37.70
CA ILE A 287 21.25 -56.72 38.39
C ILE A 287 21.09 -57.89 37.42
N LEU A 288 20.70 -57.60 36.18
CA LEU A 288 20.45 -58.60 35.16
C LEU A 288 21.60 -58.64 34.14
N PRO A 289 21.92 -59.82 33.58
CA PRO A 289 22.89 -59.95 32.50
C PRO A 289 22.56 -59.05 31.32
N LEU A 290 23.59 -58.54 30.63
CA LEU A 290 23.44 -57.68 29.45
C LEU A 290 22.69 -58.38 28.31
N GLU A 291 22.80 -59.70 28.24
CA GLU A 291 22.14 -60.54 27.24
C GLU A 291 20.66 -60.80 27.57
N PHE A 292 20.21 -60.50 28.79
CA PHE A 292 18.81 -60.60 29.20
C PHE A 292 18.02 -59.38 28.73
N ARG A 293 17.99 -59.15 27.42
CA ARG A 293 17.28 -58.03 26.79
C ARG A 293 16.21 -58.53 25.81
N PRO A 294 15.09 -57.80 25.68
CA PRO A 294 14.07 -58.17 24.71
C PRO A 294 14.57 -58.02 23.28
N ILE A 295 14.03 -58.85 22.38
CA ILE A 295 14.20 -58.67 20.95
C ILE A 295 13.44 -57.40 20.55
N ILE A 296 14.17 -56.41 20.05
CA ILE A 296 13.58 -55.29 19.30
C ILE A 296 13.60 -55.70 17.84
N THR A 297 12.43 -56.01 17.28
CA THR A 297 12.29 -56.10 15.82
C THR A 297 12.55 -54.70 15.25
N LYS A 298 13.27 -54.64 14.12
CA LYS A 298 13.73 -53.38 13.47
C LYS A 298 12.63 -52.35 13.15
N ALA A 299 11.36 -52.68 13.36
CA ALA A 299 10.22 -51.82 13.05
C ALA A 299 9.91 -50.74 14.11
N ALA A 300 10.72 -50.58 15.16
CA ALA A 300 10.49 -49.57 16.20
C ALA A 300 11.41 -48.33 16.12
N ASN A 301 12.24 -48.21 15.08
CA ASN A 301 13.11 -47.03 14.84
C ASN A 301 12.77 -46.35 13.50
N VAL A 302 11.49 -46.07 13.26
CA VAL A 302 11.02 -45.09 12.26
C VAL A 302 9.97 -44.21 12.90
#